data_AF-A0A183F7V0-F1
#
_entry.id   AF-A0A183F7V0-F1
#
_cell.length_a   1.000
_cell.length_b   1.000
_cell.length_c   1.000
_cell.angle_alpha   90.00
_cell.angle_beta   90.00
_cell.angle_gamma   90.00
#
_symmetry.space_group_name_H-M   'P 1'
#
loop_
_entity.id
_entity.type
_entity.pdbx_description
1 polymer ?
#
loop_
_entity_poly.entity_id
_entity_poly.type
_entity_poly.pdbx_seq_one_letter_code
_entity_poly.pdbx_strand_id
1 'polypeptide(L)'
;LRHEAKVYEALKSYSSPHFLTFEDRGLVEDRFVFIILKLVGRNLLDLQADCPDKKFSMVTALRVGEQCLASIRDLHYCGYIHRDIKPDNFAIGREADKNLHTVYILDFKFSRKYRQVLMDSTVSEGKDLRLQREQAAFRGTPRYASITAL
;
A
#
# COMPACT_ATOMS: atom_id res chain seq x y z
N LEU A 1 -0.73 13.37 0.91
CA LEU A 1 -2.10 13.74 1.35
C LEU A 1 -3.12 13.91 0.22
N ARG A 2 -3.21 15.00 -0.56
CA ARG A 2 -4.28 15.12 -1.61
C ARG A 2 -4.27 13.96 -2.62
N HIS A 3 -3.09 13.58 -3.11
CA HIS A 3 -2.92 12.42 -4.02
C HIS A 3 -3.29 11.11 -3.33
N GLU A 4 -2.71 10.88 -2.15
CA GLU A 4 -2.93 9.68 -1.33
C GLU A 4 -4.40 9.47 -0.97
N ALA A 5 -5.12 10.53 -0.60
CA ALA A 5 -6.56 10.47 -0.38
C ALA A 5 -7.32 10.00 -1.63
N LYS A 6 -6.93 10.44 -2.84
CA LYS A 6 -7.53 9.94 -4.09
C LYS A 6 -7.23 8.46 -4.32
N VAL A 7 -6.06 7.98 -3.88
CA VAL A 7 -5.76 6.55 -3.95
C VAL A 7 -6.70 5.78 -3.02
N TYR A 8 -6.79 6.18 -1.74
CA TYR A 8 -7.71 5.56 -0.78
C TYR A 8 -9.16 5.54 -1.25
N GLU A 9 -9.66 6.63 -1.84
CA GLU A 9 -11.00 6.66 -2.43
C GLU A 9 -11.16 5.64 -3.57
N ALA A 10 -10.14 5.48 -4.41
CA ALA A 10 -10.17 4.48 -5.47
C ALA A 10 -10.10 3.04 -4.94
N LEU A 11 -9.45 2.81 -3.79
CA LEU A 11 -9.39 1.48 -3.17
C LEU A 11 -10.73 1.03 -2.62
N LYS A 12 -11.67 1.95 -2.32
CA LYS A 12 -13.03 1.61 -1.86
C LYS A 12 -13.82 0.78 -2.88
N SER A 13 -13.45 0.80 -4.17
CA SER A 13 -14.09 -0.03 -5.19
C SER A 13 -13.67 -1.51 -5.13
N TYR A 14 -12.73 -1.88 -4.25
CA TYR A 14 -12.24 -3.25 -4.11
C TYR A 14 -12.25 -3.67 -2.64
N SER A 15 -12.89 -4.79 -2.33
CA SER A 15 -12.89 -5.35 -0.99
C SER A 15 -11.60 -6.13 -0.74
N SER A 16 -10.60 -5.50 -0.09
CA SER A 16 -9.39 -6.17 0.39
C SER A 16 -9.31 -6.11 1.92
N PRO A 17 -8.97 -7.21 2.62
CA PRO A 17 -8.73 -7.17 4.07
C PRO A 17 -7.45 -6.42 4.43
N HIS A 18 -6.59 -6.10 3.45
CA HIS A 18 -5.28 -5.48 3.64
C HIS A 18 -5.29 -3.96 3.46
N PHE A 19 -6.42 -3.35 3.10
CA PHE A 19 -6.56 -1.91 3.01
C PHE A 19 -7.12 -1.32 4.29
N LEU A 20 -6.57 -0.18 4.69
CA LEU A 20 -7.12 0.59 5.81
C LEU A 20 -8.48 1.17 5.43
N THR A 21 -9.39 1.21 6.41
CA THR A 21 -10.59 2.04 6.31
C THR A 21 -10.17 3.50 6.19
N PHE A 22 -10.66 4.15 5.14
CA PHE A 22 -10.51 5.58 4.91
C PHE A 22 -11.78 6.30 5.35
N GLU A 23 -11.70 6.91 6.54
CA GLU A 23 -12.84 7.51 7.24
C GLU A 23 -13.19 8.88 6.67
N ASP A 24 -12.20 9.78 6.59
CA ASP A 24 -12.44 11.16 6.14
C ASP A 24 -11.16 11.86 5.64
N ARG A 25 -11.33 13.02 5.01
CA ARG A 25 -10.25 13.96 4.68
C ARG A 25 -10.76 15.38 4.83
N GLY A 26 -9.84 16.29 5.12
CA GLY A 26 -10.18 17.70 5.14
C GLY A 26 -9.00 18.60 4.82
N LEU A 27 -9.35 19.87 4.68
CA LEU A 27 -8.42 20.98 4.59
C LEU A 27 -8.83 21.97 5.67
N VAL A 28 -7.88 22.31 6.52
CA VAL A 28 -7.98 23.47 7.39
C VAL A 28 -7.32 24.62 6.62
N GLU A 29 -8.13 25.59 6.22
CA GLU A 29 -7.68 26.75 5.43
C GLU A 29 -6.46 27.41 6.07
N ASP A 30 -5.48 27.73 5.21
CA ASP A 30 -4.19 28.33 5.55
C ASP A 30 -3.37 27.58 6.62
N ARG A 31 -3.69 26.31 6.92
CA ARG A 31 -2.99 25.52 7.94
C ARG A 31 -2.49 24.17 7.41
N PHE A 32 -3.38 23.19 7.21
CA PHE A 32 -2.96 21.84 6.79
C PHE A 32 -4.07 21.03 6.13
N VAL A 33 -3.66 20.04 5.34
CA VAL A 33 -4.52 18.97 4.81
C VAL A 33 -4.38 17.76 5.72
N PHE A 34 -5.46 17.02 5.95
CA PHE A 34 -5.43 15.78 6.73
C PHE A 34 -6.23 14.66 6.06
N ILE A 35 -5.91 13.43 6.47
CA ILE A 35 -6.67 12.21 6.18
C ILE A 35 -6.89 11.48 7.52
N ILE A 36 -8.06 10.88 7.69
CA ILE A 36 -8.42 10.06 8.83
C ILE A 36 -8.50 8.62 8.33
N LEU A 37 -7.68 7.76 8.94
CA LEU A 37 -7.54 6.36 8.59
C LEU A 37 -7.74 5.51 9.85
N LYS A 38 -8.17 4.26 9.67
CA LYS A 38 -8.15 3.27 10.75
C LYS A 38 -6.76 3.18 11.36
N LEU A 39 -6.68 3.32 12.69
CA LEU A 39 -5.44 3.09 13.43
C LEU A 39 -5.12 1.59 13.46
N VAL A 40 -3.86 1.25 13.15
CA VAL A 40 -3.33 -0.12 13.15
C VAL A 40 -2.19 -0.27 14.16
N GLY A 41 -1.68 -1.50 14.27
CA GLY A 41 -0.57 -1.83 15.15
C GLY A 41 0.79 -1.45 14.56
N ARG A 42 1.82 -2.13 15.05
CA ARG A 42 3.21 -1.85 14.70
C ARG A 42 3.52 -2.27 13.25
N ASN A 43 4.46 -1.56 12.63
CA ASN A 43 4.94 -1.93 11.30
C ASN A 43 5.86 -3.16 11.35
N LEU A 44 6.08 -3.80 10.19
CA LEU A 44 6.89 -5.01 10.11
C LEU A 44 8.38 -4.76 10.40
N LEU A 45 8.90 -3.55 10.17
CA LEU A 45 10.28 -3.21 10.49
C LEU A 45 10.50 -3.25 12.02
N ASP A 46 9.59 -2.63 12.78
CA ASP A 46 9.64 -2.59 14.23
C ASP A 46 9.48 -3.99 14.83
N LEU A 47 8.54 -4.79 14.30
CA LEU A 47 8.36 -6.17 14.74
C LEU A 47 9.59 -7.03 14.44
N GLN A 48 10.23 -6.84 13.28
CA GLN A 48 11.46 -7.55 12.94
C GLN A 48 12.61 -7.15 13.87
N ALA A 49 12.71 -5.88 14.24
CA ALA A 49 13.76 -5.36 15.11
C ALA A 49 13.74 -5.97 16.51
N ASP A 50 12.55 -6.35 17.01
CA ASP A 50 12.36 -6.98 18.31
C ASP A 50 12.61 -8.50 18.30
N CYS A 51 12.72 -9.12 17.13
CA CYS A 51 12.97 -10.55 17.01
C CYS A 51 14.46 -10.87 17.28
N PRO A 52 14.76 -12.11 17.75
CA PRO A 52 16.13 -12.60 17.80
C PRO A 52 16.86 -12.42 16.45
N ASP A 53 18.11 -11.97 16.51
CA ASP A 53 18.94 -11.64 15.33
C ASP A 53 18.31 -10.65 14.35
N LYS A 54 17.28 -9.91 14.78
CA LYS A 54 16.48 -9.01 13.93
C LYS A 54 15.88 -9.73 12.73
N LYS A 55 15.43 -10.98 12.92
CA LYS A 55 14.88 -11.83 11.88
C LYS A 55 13.58 -12.47 12.33
N PHE A 56 12.60 -12.46 11.44
CA PHE A 56 11.45 -13.34 11.60
C PHE A 56 11.87 -14.80 11.44
N SER A 57 11.18 -15.69 12.15
CA SER A 57 11.23 -17.12 11.84
C SER A 57 10.72 -17.36 10.42
N MET A 58 11.18 -18.45 9.79
CA MET A 58 10.76 -18.79 8.42
C MET A 58 9.23 -18.82 8.27
N VAL A 59 8.52 -19.42 9.23
CA VAL A 59 7.06 -19.51 9.23
C VAL A 59 6.41 -18.12 9.27
N THR A 60 6.94 -17.21 10.09
CA THR A 60 6.41 -15.84 10.18
C THR A 60 6.69 -15.07 8.89
N ALA A 61 7.91 -15.18 8.35
CA ALA A 61 8.30 -14.54 7.11
C ALA A 61 7.40 -14.99 5.93
N LEU A 62 7.09 -16.29 5.83
CA LEU A 62 6.22 -16.83 4.78
C LEU A 62 4.78 -16.30 4.91
N ARG A 63 4.18 -16.34 6.10
CA ARG A 63 2.81 -15.85 6.34
C ARG A 63 2.69 -14.34 6.11
N VAL A 64 3.69 -13.57 6.52
CA VAL A 64 3.75 -12.13 6.27
C VAL A 64 3.92 -11.87 4.77
N GLY A 65 4.83 -12.59 4.10
CA GLY A 65 5.07 -12.48 2.67
C GLY A 65 3.82 -12.76 1.83
N GLU A 66 3.04 -13.78 2.20
CA GLU A 66 1.76 -14.11 1.56
C GLU A 66 0.77 -12.94 1.63
N GLN A 67 0.59 -12.34 2.81
CA GLN A 67 -0.33 -11.19 2.98
C GLN A 67 0.19 -9.92 2.28
N CYS A 68 1.49 -9.66 2.34
CA CYS A 68 2.10 -8.56 1.59
C CYS A 68 1.84 -8.72 0.09
N LEU A 69 2.05 -9.92 -0.46
CA LEU A 69 1.78 -10.22 -1.87
C LEU A 69 0.30 -10.05 -2.22
N ALA A 70 -0.61 -10.54 -1.37
CA ALA A 70 -2.05 -10.37 -1.56
C ALA A 70 -2.43 -8.88 -1.60
N SER A 71 -1.93 -8.07 -0.66
CA SER A 71 -2.20 -6.62 -0.64
C SER A 71 -1.68 -5.88 -1.88
N ILE A 72 -0.51 -6.28 -2.41
CA ILE A 72 0.08 -5.72 -3.63
C ILE A 72 -0.77 -6.11 -4.85
N ARG A 73 -1.18 -7.38 -4.94
CA ARG A 73 -2.08 -7.87 -5.99
C ARG A 73 -3.40 -7.09 -6.00
N ASP A 74 -4.00 -6.92 -4.83
CA ASP A 74 -5.27 -6.20 -4.68
C ASP A 74 -5.12 -4.72 -5.08
N LEU A 75 -4.00 -4.09 -4.73
CA LEU A 75 -3.67 -2.72 -5.15
C LEU A 75 -3.54 -2.63 -6.68
N HIS A 76 -2.90 -3.63 -7.28
CA HIS A 76 -2.76 -3.73 -8.72
C HIS A 76 -4.12 -3.93 -9.42
N TYR A 77 -5.05 -4.67 -8.82
CA TYR A 77 -6.43 -4.79 -9.33
C TYR A 77 -7.19 -3.46 -9.29
N CYS A 78 -6.89 -2.60 -8.32
CA CYS A 78 -7.38 -1.21 -8.29
C CYS A 78 -6.71 -0.30 -9.35
N GLY A 79 -5.74 -0.82 -10.10
CA GLY A 79 -5.04 -0.10 -11.18
C GLY A 79 -3.89 0.80 -10.71
N TYR A 80 -3.42 0.62 -9.46
CA TYR A 80 -2.31 1.38 -8.90
C TYR A 80 -1.08 0.50 -8.68
N ILE A 81 0.11 1.08 -8.81
CA ILE A 81 1.37 0.54 -8.30
C ILE A 81 1.81 1.35 -7.08
N HIS A 82 2.35 0.71 -6.05
CA HIS A 82 2.75 1.39 -4.80
C HIS A 82 4.02 2.23 -4.94
N ARG A 83 5.04 1.66 -5.59
CA ARG A 83 6.38 2.24 -5.81
C ARG A 83 7.26 2.49 -4.57
N ASP A 84 6.86 2.01 -3.39
CA ASP A 84 7.67 2.09 -2.16
C ASP A 84 7.36 0.90 -1.23
N ILE A 85 7.55 -0.31 -1.75
CA ILE A 85 7.33 -1.55 -1.00
C ILE A 85 8.52 -1.78 -0.07
N LYS A 86 8.25 -1.75 1.24
CA LYS A 86 9.24 -1.95 2.30
C LYS A 86 8.55 -2.32 3.63
N PRO A 87 9.26 -2.93 4.60
CA PRO A 87 8.65 -3.37 5.87
C PRO A 87 7.95 -2.24 6.65
N ASP A 88 8.45 -1.00 6.58
CA ASP A 88 7.88 0.18 7.24
C ASP A 88 6.46 0.50 6.76
N ASN A 89 6.16 0.19 5.49
CA ASN A 89 4.88 0.47 4.84
C ASN A 89 3.90 -0.70 4.97
N PHE A 90 4.18 -1.66 5.83
CA PHE A 90 3.25 -2.72 6.20
C PHE A 90 3.11 -2.76 7.71
N ALA A 91 1.89 -2.89 8.22
CA ALA A 91 1.63 -2.98 9.65
C ALA A 91 0.60 -4.03 9.99
N ILE A 92 0.70 -4.59 11.19
CA ILE A 92 -0.28 -5.56 11.67
C ILE A 92 -1.53 -4.86 12.21
N GLY A 93 -2.63 -5.58 12.34
CA GLY A 93 -3.80 -5.13 13.08
C GLY A 93 -3.52 -4.97 14.58
N ARG A 94 -4.57 -4.67 15.34
CA ARG A 94 -4.50 -4.49 16.79
C ARG A 94 -5.26 -5.60 17.50
N GLU A 95 -4.74 -6.01 18.64
CA GLU A 95 -5.43 -6.98 19.52
C GLU A 95 -6.83 -6.46 19.91
N ALA A 96 -6.94 -5.16 20.20
CA ALA A 96 -8.21 -4.51 20.54
C ALA A 96 -9.29 -4.65 19.45
N ASP A 97 -8.87 -4.76 18.18
CA ASP A 97 -9.77 -4.92 17.03
C ASP A 97 -9.92 -6.41 16.63
N LYS A 98 -9.35 -7.35 17.41
CA LYS A 98 -9.32 -8.80 17.17
C LYS A 98 -8.76 -9.18 15.79
N ASN A 99 -7.80 -8.41 15.28
CA ASN A 99 -7.23 -8.59 13.93
C ASN A 99 -5.69 -8.54 13.91
N LEU A 100 -5.03 -8.90 15.02
CA LEU A 100 -3.57 -8.84 15.18
C LEU A 100 -2.80 -9.58 14.07
N HIS A 101 -3.40 -10.61 13.46
CA HIS A 101 -2.78 -11.41 12.40
C HIS A 101 -2.99 -10.89 10.98
N THR A 102 -3.70 -9.78 10.80
CA THR A 102 -3.89 -9.13 9.50
C THR A 102 -2.76 -8.14 9.22
N VAL A 103 -2.13 -8.24 8.05
CA VAL A 103 -1.16 -7.26 7.55
C VAL A 103 -1.87 -6.26 6.65
N TYR A 104 -1.64 -4.97 6.91
CA TYR A 104 -2.15 -3.83 6.15
C TYR A 104 -1.03 -3.20 5.34
N ILE A 105 -1.32 -2.78 4.10
CA ILE A 105 -0.42 -1.96 3.28
C ILE A 105 -0.72 -0.47 3.52
N LEU A 106 0.34 0.31 3.71
CA LEU A 106 0.30 1.70 4.17
C LEU A 106 1.04 2.64 3.21
N ASP A 107 0.82 3.95 3.36
CA ASP A 107 1.58 5.02 2.71
C ASP A 107 1.54 4.99 1.17
N PHE A 108 0.44 5.49 0.62
CA PHE A 108 0.26 5.59 -0.83
C PHE A 108 0.78 6.89 -1.43
N LYS A 109 1.66 7.63 -0.74
CA LYS A 109 2.16 8.94 -1.21
C LYS A 109 2.87 8.84 -2.56
N PHE A 110 3.53 7.72 -2.84
CA PHE A 110 4.22 7.45 -4.09
C PHE A 110 3.42 6.58 -5.05
N SER A 111 2.24 6.12 -4.68
CA SER A 111 1.42 5.27 -5.55
C SER A 111 1.10 5.96 -6.86
N ARG A 112 0.93 5.19 -7.93
CA ARG A 112 0.62 5.73 -9.25
C ARG A 112 -0.35 4.84 -10.00
N LYS A 113 -1.38 5.43 -10.58
CA LYS A 113 -2.27 4.73 -11.50
C LYS A 113 -1.47 4.30 -12.72
N TYR A 114 -1.41 3.00 -13.00
CA TYR A 114 -0.72 2.42 -14.16
C TYR A 114 -1.69 1.84 -15.18
N ARG A 115 -2.95 1.58 -14.79
CA ARG A 115 -4.02 1.16 -15.70
C ARG A 115 -5.39 1.70 -15.31
N GLN A 116 -6.35 1.62 -16.23
CA GLN A 116 -7.76 1.72 -15.89
C GLN A 116 -8.18 0.52 -15.01
N VAL A 117 -9.24 0.70 -14.22
CA VAL A 117 -9.69 -0.33 -13.29
C VAL A 117 -10.29 -1.48 -14.11
N LEU A 118 -9.83 -2.71 -13.89
CA LEU A 118 -10.29 -3.89 -14.66
C LEU A 118 -11.79 -4.18 -14.50
N MET A 119 -12.40 -3.66 -13.45
CA MET A 119 -13.83 -3.82 -13.15
C MET A 119 -14.71 -2.92 -14.04
N ASP A 120 -14.12 -1.99 -14.77
CA ASP A 120 -14.82 -1.16 -15.74
C ASP A 120 -15.01 -1.95 -17.03
N SER A 121 -16.23 -2.49 -17.21
CA SER A 121 -16.61 -3.36 -18.34
C SER A 121 -16.49 -2.68 -19.70
N THR A 122 -16.20 -1.37 -19.74
CA THR A 122 -15.98 -0.61 -20.97
C THR A 122 -14.55 -0.69 -21.52
N VAL A 123 -13.62 -1.28 -20.75
CA VAL A 123 -12.20 -1.31 -21.11
C VAL A 123 -11.87 -2.59 -21.87
N SER A 124 -11.51 -2.45 -23.16
CA SER A 124 -10.99 -3.56 -23.96
C SER A 124 -9.63 -4.03 -23.44
N GLU A 125 -9.42 -5.35 -23.34
CA GLU A 125 -8.12 -5.94 -22.96
C GLU A 125 -6.98 -5.34 -23.79
N GLY A 126 -5.92 -4.89 -23.12
CA GLY A 126 -4.71 -4.35 -23.74
C GLY A 126 -4.70 -2.84 -24.01
N LYS A 127 -5.82 -2.13 -23.80
CA LYS A 127 -5.88 -0.65 -23.86
C LYS A 127 -5.98 0.01 -22.48
N ASP A 128 -5.90 -0.77 -21.41
CA ASP A 128 -6.03 -0.28 -20.03
C ASP A 128 -4.73 0.33 -19.50
N LEU A 129 -3.57 -0.09 -20.01
CA LEU A 129 -2.25 0.34 -19.54
C LEU A 129 -1.90 1.77 -19.96
N ARG A 130 -1.35 2.54 -19.01
CA ARG A 130 -0.76 3.85 -19.30
C ARG A 130 0.58 3.67 -20.00
N LEU A 131 0.84 4.53 -20.99
CA LEU A 131 2.12 4.60 -21.68
C LEU A 131 3.27 4.87 -20.71
N GLN A 132 4.38 4.15 -20.93
CA GLN A 132 5.63 4.39 -20.24
C GLN A 132 6.14 5.79 -20.57
N ARG A 133 6.68 6.49 -19.56
CA ARG A 133 7.36 7.76 -19.78
C ARG A 133 8.79 7.49 -20.20
N GLU A 134 9.33 8.36 -21.06
CA GLU A 134 10.77 8.38 -21.39
C GLU A 134 11.64 8.53 -20.15
N GLN A 135 11.21 9.36 -19.19
CA GLN A 135 11.88 9.54 -17.91
C GLN A 135 10.92 9.38 -16.73
N ALA A 136 11.37 8.66 -15.72
CA ALA A 136 10.62 8.44 -14.49
C ALA A 136 11.52 8.56 -13.26
N ALA A 137 11.55 9.74 -12.65
CA ALA A 137 12.29 9.96 -11.41
C ALA A 137 11.88 8.97 -10.30
N PHE A 138 12.87 8.29 -9.74
CA PHE A 138 12.75 7.45 -8.56
C PHE A 138 12.35 8.28 -7.33
N ARG A 139 11.48 7.74 -6.50
CA ARG A 139 11.04 8.39 -5.24
C ARG A 139 10.91 7.43 -4.06
N GLY A 140 11.15 6.13 -4.28
CA GLY A 140 11.00 5.12 -3.25
C GLY A 140 12.24 5.01 -2.36
N THR A 141 12.31 3.92 -1.60
CA THR A 141 13.43 3.61 -0.72
C THR A 141 14.48 2.76 -1.45
N PRO A 142 15.73 3.24 -1.64
CA PRO A 142 16.72 2.57 -2.50
C PRO A 142 17.01 1.11 -2.15
N ARG A 143 17.05 0.78 -0.85
CA ARG A 143 17.34 -0.58 -0.35
C ARG A 143 16.43 -1.67 -0.93
N TYR A 144 15.18 -1.34 -1.21
CA TYR A 144 14.14 -2.27 -1.66
C TYR A 144 13.74 -2.03 -3.13
N ALA A 145 14.43 -1.12 -3.82
CA ALA A 145 14.12 -0.77 -5.20
C ALA A 145 14.61 -1.86 -6.16
N SER A 146 13.86 -2.08 -7.24
CA SER A 146 14.38 -2.88 -8.36
C SER A 146 15.47 -2.11 -9.09
N ILE A 147 16.37 -2.84 -9.76
CA ILE A 147 17.44 -2.24 -10.58
C ILE A 147 16.86 -1.28 -11.63
N THR A 148 15.73 -1.63 -12.24
CA THR A 148 15.05 -0.79 -13.25
C THR A 148 14.51 0.52 -12.68
N ALA A 149 14.29 0.60 -11.37
CA ALA A 149 13.73 1.79 -10.73
C ALA A 149 14.82 2.80 -10.29
N LEU A 150 16.07 2.35 -10.16
CA LEU A 150 17.22 3.17 -9.77
C LEU A 150 17.87 3.81 -11.01
#